data_AF-A0AAX0WVW5-F1
#
_entry.id   AF-A0AAX0WVW5-F1
#
_cell.length_a   1.000
_cell.length_b   1.000
_cell.length_c   1.000
_cell.angle_alpha   90.00
_cell.angle_beta   90.00
_cell.angle_gamma   90.00
#
_symmetry.space_group_name_H-M   'P 1'
#
loop_
_entity.id
_entity.type
_entity.pdbx_description
1 polymer ?
#
loop_
_entity_poly.entity_id
_entity_poly.type
_entity_poly.pdbx_seq_one_letter_code
_entity_poly.pdbx_strand_id
1 'polypeptide(L)'
;MPENKTQPQQVPKLIDLTAEVIKKTNPHLFFTLYKNKVLPSQIEDEYVNPPIQALVKKHEHIYLANVKERKEVVNDRSSHIQGNCCFKNCASLAMTALGGGVHLAVYYILRTAGASDSTTLTFLSCIPATIIVSACFSPCATFLMAKGIAHCITSGVPKETVDLNEVIANEEEKRQMVFP
;
A
#
# COMPACT_ATOMS: atom_id res chain seq x y z
N MET A 1 3.87 24.03 -66.14
CA MET A 1 2.94 23.01 -65.59
C MET A 1 3.70 22.22 -64.53
N PRO A 2 3.28 22.22 -63.26
CA PRO A 2 3.97 21.43 -62.24
C PRO A 2 3.45 19.98 -62.24
N GLU A 3 4.39 19.03 -62.22
CA GLU A 3 4.17 17.59 -62.08
C GLU A 3 3.40 17.26 -60.79
N ASN A 4 2.22 16.67 -60.93
CA ASN A 4 1.46 16.12 -59.81
C ASN A 4 2.09 14.77 -59.42
N LYS A 5 3.00 14.78 -58.43
CA LYS A 5 3.55 13.56 -57.82
C LYS A 5 2.46 12.89 -56.98
N THR A 6 1.73 11.96 -57.59
CA THR A 6 0.83 11.06 -56.87
C THR A 6 1.64 10.22 -55.89
N GLN A 7 1.54 10.53 -54.59
CA GLN A 7 2.11 9.69 -53.55
C GLN A 7 1.40 8.32 -53.56
N PRO A 8 2.12 7.20 -53.46
CA PRO A 8 1.50 5.89 -53.41
C PRO A 8 0.64 5.77 -52.13
N GLN A 9 -0.66 5.52 -52.29
CA GLN A 9 -1.54 5.13 -51.19
C GLN A 9 -1.00 3.84 -50.59
N GLN A 10 -0.42 3.91 -49.39
CA GLN A 10 -0.06 2.72 -48.63
C GLN A 10 -1.34 1.98 -48.27
N VAL A 11 -1.50 0.77 -48.81
CA VAL A 11 -2.60 -0.12 -48.43
C VAL A 11 -2.39 -0.54 -46.96
N PRO A 12 -3.34 -0.27 -46.06
CA PRO A 12 -3.19 -0.63 -44.64
C PRO A 12 -3.08 -2.15 -44.49
N LYS A 13 -2.23 -2.59 -43.57
CA LYS A 13 -1.99 -4.02 -43.38
C LYS A 13 -3.24 -4.66 -42.78
N LEU A 14 -3.45 -5.95 -43.08
CA LEU A 14 -4.58 -6.72 -42.55
C LEU A 14 -4.66 -6.69 -41.02
N ILE A 15 -3.50 -6.62 -40.36
CA ILE A 15 -3.41 -6.55 -38.89
C ILE A 15 -3.98 -5.23 -38.36
N ASP A 16 -3.68 -4.10 -39.02
CA ASP A 16 -4.18 -2.78 -38.64
C ASP A 16 -5.71 -2.70 -38.84
N LEU A 17 -6.20 -3.24 -39.96
CA LEU A 17 -7.63 -3.34 -40.25
C LEU A 17 -8.36 -4.22 -39.22
N THR A 18 -7.76 -5.36 -38.85
CA THR A 18 -8.32 -6.25 -37.84
C THR A 18 -8.36 -5.58 -36.48
N ALA A 19 -7.31 -4.84 -36.10
CA ALA A 19 -7.28 -4.07 -34.87
C ALA A 19 -8.36 -2.97 -34.86
N GLU A 20 -8.57 -2.23 -35.95
CA GLU A 20 -9.65 -1.25 -36.03
C GLU A 20 -11.04 -1.88 -35.89
N VAL A 21 -11.26 -3.04 -36.50
CA VAL A 21 -12.53 -3.77 -36.38
C VAL A 21 -12.73 -4.23 -34.94
N ILE A 22 -11.73 -4.82 -34.29
CA ILE A 22 -11.82 -5.22 -32.88
C ILE A 22 -12.09 -4.01 -31.99
N LYS A 23 -11.41 -2.89 -32.21
CA LYS A 23 -11.63 -1.64 -31.47
C LYS A 23 -13.06 -1.10 -31.60
N LYS A 24 -13.69 -1.25 -32.76
CA LYS A 24 -15.09 -0.82 -32.98
C LYS A 24 -16.10 -1.84 -32.44
N THR A 25 -15.82 -3.12 -32.64
CA THR A 25 -16.76 -4.19 -32.36
C THR A 25 -16.67 -4.66 -30.91
N ASN A 26 -15.50 -5.03 -30.39
CA ASN A 26 -15.32 -5.43 -28.99
C ASN A 26 -13.88 -5.15 -28.51
N PRO A 27 -13.63 -3.98 -27.89
CA PRO A 27 -12.30 -3.61 -27.40
C PRO A 27 -11.72 -4.58 -26.35
N HIS A 28 -12.56 -5.33 -25.63
CA HIS A 28 -12.09 -6.24 -24.58
C HIS A 28 -11.38 -7.48 -25.14
N LEU A 29 -11.59 -7.82 -26.42
CA LEU A 29 -10.85 -8.90 -27.07
C LEU A 29 -9.35 -8.63 -27.13
N PHE A 30 -8.91 -7.37 -27.06
CA PHE A 30 -7.47 -7.05 -26.97
C PHE A 30 -6.81 -7.64 -25.73
N PHE A 31 -7.55 -7.91 -24.67
CA PHE A 31 -7.01 -8.56 -23.47
C PHE A 31 -6.56 -10.01 -23.73
N THR A 32 -7.16 -10.70 -24.70
CA THR A 32 -6.71 -12.04 -25.12
C THR A 32 -5.35 -12.02 -25.81
N LEU A 33 -4.94 -10.85 -26.32
CA LEU A 33 -3.67 -10.66 -27.03
C LEU A 33 -2.53 -10.21 -26.10
N TYR A 34 -2.80 -10.00 -24.81
CA TYR A 34 -1.80 -9.56 -23.84
C TYR A 34 -0.67 -10.59 -23.67
N LYS A 35 0.59 -10.13 -23.70
CA LYS A 35 1.82 -10.96 -23.65
C LYS A 35 1.94 -11.98 -24.80
N ASN A 36 1.25 -11.76 -25.92
CA ASN A 36 1.42 -12.59 -27.10
C ASN A 36 2.78 -12.30 -27.76
N LYS A 37 3.71 -13.26 -27.67
CA LYS A 37 5.08 -13.14 -28.19
C LYS A 37 5.18 -12.98 -29.72
N VAL A 38 4.10 -13.24 -30.44
CA VAL A 38 4.04 -13.20 -31.91
C VAL A 38 3.51 -11.84 -32.40
N LEU A 39 2.91 -11.03 -31.52
CA LEU A 39 2.33 -9.75 -31.90
C LEU A 39 3.45 -8.71 -32.16
N PRO A 40 3.37 -7.93 -33.25
CA PRO A 40 4.27 -6.80 -33.45
C PRO A 40 4.11 -5.77 -32.32
N SER A 41 5.22 -5.24 -31.81
CA SER A 41 5.22 -4.28 -30.70
C SER A 41 4.37 -3.03 -30.97
N GLN A 42 4.31 -2.58 -32.22
CA GLN A 42 3.48 -1.43 -32.63
C GLN A 42 2.00 -1.66 -32.34
N ILE A 43 1.49 -2.88 -32.58
CA ILE A 43 0.07 -3.23 -32.32
C ILE A 43 -0.17 -3.41 -30.84
N GLU A 44 0.80 -4.01 -30.13
CA GLU A 44 0.73 -4.14 -28.68
C GLU A 44 0.65 -2.76 -28.02
N ASP A 45 1.51 -1.83 -28.41
CA ASP A 45 1.56 -0.48 -27.84
C ASP A 45 0.35 0.40 -28.20
N GLU A 46 -0.19 0.26 -29.40
CA GLU A 46 -1.28 1.13 -29.88
C GLU A 46 -2.68 0.61 -29.51
N TYR A 47 -2.87 -0.71 -29.45
CA TYR A 47 -4.21 -1.30 -29.31
C TYR A 47 -4.39 -2.18 -28.07
N VAL A 48 -3.34 -2.86 -27.60
CA VAL A 48 -3.42 -3.79 -26.47
C VAL A 48 -3.08 -3.13 -25.13
N ASN A 49 -1.99 -2.36 -25.10
CA ASN A 49 -1.48 -1.71 -23.91
C ASN A 49 -2.42 -0.60 -23.38
N PRO A 50 -3.02 0.27 -24.19
CA PRO A 50 -3.89 1.33 -23.69
C PRO A 50 -5.11 0.85 -22.88
N PRO A 51 -5.92 -0.13 -23.33
CA PRO A 51 -7.04 -0.62 -22.53
C PRO A 51 -6.57 -1.35 -21.26
N ILE A 52 -5.42 -2.02 -21.30
CA ILE A 52 -4.83 -2.67 -20.11
C ILE A 52 -4.38 -1.62 -19.10
N GLN A 53 -3.71 -0.56 -19.54
CA GLN A 53 -3.31 0.55 -18.68
C GLN A 53 -4.53 1.27 -18.08
N ALA A 54 -5.61 1.42 -18.85
CA ALA A 54 -6.85 1.99 -18.33
C ALA A 54 -7.45 1.09 -17.22
N LEU A 55 -7.43 -0.24 -17.43
CA LEU A 55 -7.88 -1.21 -16.43
C LEU A 55 -7.00 -1.18 -15.18
N VAL A 56 -5.67 -1.13 -15.34
CA VAL A 56 -4.71 -1.01 -14.23
C VAL A 56 -4.96 0.28 -13.45
N LYS A 57 -5.07 1.44 -14.12
CA LYS A 57 -5.36 2.73 -13.46
C LYS A 57 -6.67 2.70 -12.68
N LYS A 58 -7.70 2.04 -13.21
CA LYS A 58 -8.98 1.89 -12.52
C LYS A 58 -8.84 1.11 -11.21
N HIS A 59 -8.18 -0.04 -11.25
CA HIS A 59 -7.98 -0.87 -10.05
C HIS A 59 -6.96 -0.23 -9.09
N GLU A 60 -5.95 0.46 -9.59
CA GLU A 60 -5.05 1.27 -8.76
C GLU A 60 -5.81 2.33 -7.98
N HIS A 61 -6.75 3.03 -8.62
CA HIS A 61 -7.60 4.01 -7.94
C HIS A 61 -8.47 3.37 -6.85
N ILE A 62 -9.07 2.20 -7.12
CA ILE A 62 -9.86 1.44 -6.14
C ILE A 62 -8.98 1.02 -4.97
N TYR A 63 -7.81 0.46 -5.25
CA TYR A 63 -6.85 0.07 -4.23
C TYR A 63 -6.42 1.25 -3.35
N LEU A 64 -6.10 2.40 -3.95
CA LEU A 64 -5.73 3.61 -3.22
C LEU A 64 -6.88 4.13 -2.34
N ALA A 65 -8.12 4.05 -2.82
CA ALA A 65 -9.29 4.39 -2.04
C ALA A 65 -9.44 3.46 -0.82
N ASN A 66 -9.29 2.14 -1.02
CA ASN A 66 -9.34 1.15 0.07
C ASN A 66 -8.20 1.35 1.09
N VAL A 67 -7.00 1.73 0.63
CA VAL A 67 -5.87 2.07 1.52
C VAL A 67 -6.20 3.30 2.38
N LYS A 68 -6.84 4.31 1.79
CA LYS A 68 -7.29 5.50 2.52
C LYS A 68 -8.36 5.15 3.55
N GLU A 69 -9.37 4.38 3.17
CA GLU A 69 -10.41 3.90 4.07
C GLU A 69 -9.82 3.10 5.23
N ARG A 70 -8.92 2.16 4.95
CA ARG A 70 -8.21 1.40 6.00
C ARG A 70 -7.47 2.34 6.96
N LYS A 71 -6.83 3.39 6.46
CA LYS A 71 -6.13 4.36 7.31
C LYS A 71 -7.09 5.07 8.27
N GLU A 72 -8.29 5.41 7.80
CA GLU A 72 -9.34 6.00 8.62
C GLU A 72 -9.82 5.00 9.70
N VAL A 73 -10.06 3.74 9.33
CA VAL A 73 -10.42 2.66 10.28
C VAL A 73 -9.34 2.46 11.34
N VAL A 74 -8.05 2.44 10.96
CA VAL A 74 -6.94 2.31 11.92
C VAL A 74 -6.91 3.51 12.86
N ASN A 75 -7.12 4.73 12.36
CA ASN A 75 -7.13 5.93 13.19
C ASN A 75 -8.30 5.94 14.18
N ASP A 76 -9.50 5.53 13.74
CA ASP A 76 -10.68 5.43 14.59
C ASP A 76 -10.46 4.41 15.72
N ARG A 77 -10.04 3.19 15.37
CA ARG A 77 -9.72 2.13 16.36
C ARG A 77 -8.60 2.55 17.31
N SER A 78 -7.56 3.19 16.79
CA SER A 78 -6.46 3.73 17.61
C SER A 78 -6.98 4.75 18.62
N SER A 79 -7.90 5.62 18.20
CA SER A 79 -8.50 6.64 19.06
C SER A 79 -9.37 6.00 20.14
N HIS A 80 -10.12 4.94 19.79
CA HIS A 80 -10.91 4.16 20.74
C HIS A 80 -10.02 3.47 21.80
N ILE A 81 -8.93 2.82 21.37
CA ILE A 81 -7.95 2.19 22.27
C ILE A 81 -7.31 3.24 23.18
N GLN A 82 -6.92 4.40 22.64
CA GLN A 82 -6.36 5.48 23.43
C GLN A 82 -7.38 6.09 24.41
N GLY A 83 -8.67 6.08 24.09
CA GLY A 83 -9.75 6.49 24.99
C GLY A 83 -9.88 5.59 26.22
N ASN A 84 -9.47 4.32 26.12
CA ASN A 84 -9.59 3.35 27.19
C ASN A 84 -8.62 3.62 28.36
N CYS A 85 -9.17 3.85 29.55
CA CYS A 85 -8.41 4.15 30.77
C CYS A 85 -7.49 2.99 31.19
N CYS A 86 -7.96 1.74 31.07
CA CYS A 86 -7.16 0.56 31.39
C CYS A 86 -5.94 0.48 30.46
N PHE A 87 -6.14 0.67 29.16
CA PHE A 87 -5.04 0.69 28.20
C PHE A 87 -4.01 1.77 28.52
N LYS A 88 -4.45 3.01 28.79
CA LYS A 88 -3.56 4.11 29.19
C LYS A 88 -2.72 3.78 30.42
N ASN A 89 -3.34 3.23 31.46
CA ASN A 89 -2.66 2.87 32.70
C ASN A 89 -1.66 1.73 32.48
N CYS A 90 -2.06 0.68 31.75
CA CYS A 90 -1.19 -0.44 31.41
C CYS A 90 -0.01 0.00 30.54
N ALA A 91 -0.25 0.82 29.52
CA ALA A 91 0.79 1.35 28.64
C ALA A 91 1.78 2.23 29.42
N SER A 92 1.28 3.11 30.30
CA SER A 92 2.13 3.95 31.14
C SER A 92 2.98 3.14 32.13
N LEU A 93 2.39 2.10 32.74
CA LEU A 93 3.13 1.18 33.61
C LEU A 93 4.21 0.41 32.82
N ALA A 94 3.87 -0.09 31.64
CA ALA A 94 4.82 -0.79 30.77
C ALA A 94 5.98 0.12 30.35
N MET A 95 5.70 1.38 30.00
CA MET A 95 6.75 2.36 29.66
C MET A 95 7.63 2.70 30.85
N THR A 96 7.06 2.82 32.05
CA THR A 96 7.82 3.05 33.28
C THR A 96 8.71 1.86 33.60
N ALA A 97 8.19 0.63 33.46
CA ALA A 97 8.96 -0.59 33.64
C ALA A 97 10.09 -0.71 32.62
N LEU A 98 9.85 -0.36 31.36
CA LEU A 98 10.88 -0.30 30.31
C LEU A 98 11.97 0.72 30.65
N GLY A 99 11.59 1.95 31.01
CA GLY A 99 12.54 2.99 31.39
C GLY A 99 13.39 2.62 32.60
N GLY A 100 12.76 2.06 33.64
CA GLY A 100 13.46 1.54 34.82
C GLY A 100 14.38 0.36 34.50
N GLY A 101 13.94 -0.56 33.63
CA GLY A 101 14.74 -1.68 33.15
C GLY A 101 15.99 -1.23 32.39
N VAL A 102 15.84 -0.26 31.49
CA VAL A 102 16.98 0.35 30.77
C VAL A 102 17.94 1.03 31.75
N HIS A 103 17.42 1.77 32.74
CA HIS A 103 18.25 2.41 33.76
C HIS A 103 19.08 1.37 34.53
N LEU A 104 18.44 0.29 34.99
CA LEU A 104 19.15 -0.78 35.69
C LEU A 104 20.15 -1.51 34.79
N ALA A 105 19.82 -1.74 33.52
CA ALA A 105 20.73 -2.35 32.57
C ALA A 105 22.01 -1.50 32.40
N VAL A 106 21.86 -0.18 32.24
CA VAL A 106 23.01 0.74 32.15
C VAL A 106 23.82 0.74 33.45
N TYR A 107 23.18 0.70 34.62
CA TYR A 107 23.86 0.57 35.90
C TYR A 107 24.78 -0.67 35.93
N TYR A 108 24.25 -1.84 35.54
CA TYR A 108 25.05 -3.06 35.52
C TYR A 108 26.18 -3.01 34.49
N ILE A 109 25.94 -2.42 33.31
CA ILE A 109 26.98 -2.22 32.29
C ILE A 109 28.10 -1.31 32.81
N LEU A 110 27.78 -0.21 33.51
CA LEU A 110 28.78 0.67 34.10
C LEU A 110 29.62 -0.06 35.15
N ARG A 111 28.97 -0.90 35.97
CA ARG A 111 29.65 -1.70 36.99
C ARG A 111 30.59 -2.74 36.38
N THR A 112 30.18 -3.43 35.31
CA THR A 112 31.03 -4.42 34.64
C THR A 112 32.15 -3.77 33.82
N ALA A 113 31.96 -2.54 33.34
CA ALA A 113 32.99 -1.75 32.67
C ALA A 113 34.06 -1.18 33.62
N GLY A 114 33.97 -1.44 34.92
CA GLY A 114 34.95 -0.98 35.91
C GLY A 114 34.81 0.50 36.27
N ALA A 115 33.63 1.11 36.07
CA ALA A 115 33.37 2.45 36.56
C ALA A 115 33.47 2.51 38.09
N SER A 116 33.86 3.67 38.64
CA SER A 116 34.00 3.83 40.09
C SER A 116 32.67 3.65 40.83
N ASP A 117 32.74 3.19 42.08
CA ASP A 117 31.56 3.04 42.94
C ASP A 117 30.80 4.36 43.11
N SER A 118 31.51 5.49 43.19
CA SER A 118 30.89 6.81 43.22
C SER A 118 30.08 7.09 41.96
N THR A 119 30.63 6.82 40.76
CA THR A 119 29.94 7.01 39.49
C THR A 119 28.70 6.14 39.36
N THR A 120 28.80 4.86 39.74
CA THR A 120 27.67 3.91 39.64
C THR A 120 26.55 4.25 40.64
N LEU A 121 26.90 4.67 41.87
CA LEU A 121 25.93 5.14 42.86
C LEU A 121 25.25 6.44 42.45
N THR A 122 26.01 7.41 41.93
CA THR A 122 25.43 8.65 41.38
C THR A 122 24.46 8.34 40.25
N PHE A 123 24.82 7.44 39.34
CA PHE A 123 23.91 7.04 38.26
C PHE A 123 22.65 6.35 38.80
N LEU A 124 22.76 5.49 39.82
CA LEU A 124 21.60 4.86 40.46
C LEU A 124 20.69 5.90 41.14
N SER A 125 21.25 6.95 41.74
CA SER A 125 20.46 8.04 42.33
C SER A 125 19.69 8.87 41.31
N CYS A 126 20.00 8.77 40.00
CA CYS A 126 19.27 9.43 38.94
C CYS A 126 17.96 8.71 38.53
N ILE A 127 17.57 7.61 39.19
CA ILE A 127 16.29 6.92 38.94
C ILE A 127 15.08 7.88 38.91
N PRO A 128 14.90 8.82 39.85
CA PRO A 128 13.77 9.74 39.80
C PRO A 128 13.75 10.60 38.53
N ALA A 129 14.92 11.03 38.05
CA ALA A 129 15.02 11.77 36.79
C ALA A 129 14.57 10.89 35.61
N THR A 130 14.98 9.63 35.59
CA THR A 130 14.56 8.66 34.55
C THR A 130 13.05 8.41 34.58
N ILE A 131 12.43 8.34 35.76
CA ILE A 131 10.98 8.20 35.89
C ILE A 131 10.27 9.44 35.36
N ILE A 132 10.72 10.64 35.71
CA ILE A 132 10.14 11.91 35.23
C ILE A 132 10.22 11.97 33.70
N VAL A 133 11.39 11.67 33.13
CA VAL A 133 11.58 11.62 31.68
C VAL A 133 10.63 10.61 31.05
N SER A 134 10.57 9.39 31.58
CA SER A 134 9.69 8.33 31.07
C SER A 134 8.21 8.72 31.12
N ALA A 135 7.78 9.40 32.17
CA ALA A 135 6.41 9.92 32.31
C ALA A 135 6.09 10.98 31.24
N CYS A 136 7.04 11.85 30.90
CA CYS A 136 6.88 12.83 29.82
C CYS A 136 6.76 12.17 28.43
N PHE A 137 7.44 11.05 28.20
CA PHE A 137 7.35 10.29 26.93
C PHE A 137 6.16 9.34 26.86
N SER A 138 5.56 8.99 28.00
CA SER A 138 4.46 8.02 28.12
C SER A 138 3.24 8.34 27.23
N PRO A 139 2.75 9.59 27.09
CA PRO A 139 1.62 9.89 26.22
C PRO A 139 1.90 9.62 24.73
N CYS A 140 3.09 9.99 24.25
CA CYS A 140 3.51 9.73 22.87
C CYS A 140 3.67 8.23 22.62
N ALA A 141 4.31 7.51 23.54
CA ALA A 141 4.48 6.07 23.43
C ALA A 141 3.12 5.32 23.45
N THR A 142 2.20 5.75 24.32
CA THR A 142 0.83 5.21 24.40
C THR A 142 0.08 5.41 23.09
N PHE A 143 0.19 6.58 22.47
CA PHE A 143 -0.38 6.85 21.14
C PHE A 143 0.19 5.92 20.06
N LEU A 144 1.51 5.75 20.02
CA LEU A 144 2.16 4.87 19.05
C LEU A 144 1.80 3.40 19.28
N MET A 145 1.72 2.95 20.53
CA MET A 145 1.27 1.60 20.87
C MET A 145 -0.19 1.38 20.46
N ALA A 146 -1.10 2.33 20.74
CA ALA A 146 -2.50 2.23 20.33
C ALA A 146 -2.61 2.11 18.80
N LYS A 147 -1.84 2.91 18.06
CA LYS A 147 -1.81 2.87 16.59
C LYS A 147 -1.23 1.57 16.07
N GLY A 148 -0.18 1.06 16.71
CA GLY A 148 0.42 -0.24 16.38
C GLY A 148 -0.57 -1.39 16.57
N ILE A 149 -1.25 -1.44 17.72
CA ILE A 149 -2.28 -2.44 18.01
C ILE A 149 -3.42 -2.32 16.99
N ALA A 150 -3.94 -1.11 16.76
CA ALA A 150 -4.99 -0.84 15.79
C ALA A 150 -4.59 -1.32 14.38
N HIS A 151 -3.32 -1.13 14.00
CA HIS A 151 -2.81 -1.61 12.73
C HIS A 151 -2.77 -3.14 12.65
N CYS A 152 -2.34 -3.84 13.71
CA CYS A 152 -2.26 -5.30 13.77
C CYS A 152 -3.62 -5.99 13.73
N ILE A 153 -4.64 -5.39 14.36
CA ILE A 153 -6.01 -5.95 14.37
C ILE A 153 -6.85 -5.55 13.14
N THR A 154 -6.35 -4.63 12.32
CA THR A 154 -7.05 -4.18 11.12
C THR A 154 -6.47 -4.88 9.90
N SER A 155 -7.31 -5.69 9.25
CA SER A 155 -6.95 -6.46 8.05
C SER A 155 -6.27 -5.57 7.01
N GLY A 156 -5.27 -6.12 6.34
CA GLY A 156 -4.62 -5.46 5.22
C GLY A 156 -5.57 -5.26 4.04
N VAL A 157 -5.26 -4.30 3.17
CA VAL A 157 -5.93 -4.22 1.87
C VAL A 157 -5.46 -5.42 1.05
N PRO A 158 -6.37 -6.29 0.56
CA PRO A 158 -5.98 -7.43 -0.24
C PRO A 158 -5.27 -6.97 -1.50
N LYS A 159 -4.31 -7.76 -1.97
CA LYS A 159 -3.74 -7.55 -3.31
C LYS A 159 -4.84 -7.86 -4.31
N GLU A 160 -5.19 -6.87 -5.11
CA GLU A 160 -6.18 -7.02 -6.17
C GLU A 160 -5.48 -7.64 -7.39
N THR A 161 -5.90 -8.84 -7.76
CA THR A 161 -5.50 -9.50 -9.00
C THR A 161 -6.67 -9.45 -9.96
N VAL A 162 -6.47 -8.84 -11.12
CA VAL A 162 -7.49 -8.74 -12.16
C VAL A 162 -7.29 -9.88 -13.16
N ASP A 163 -8.25 -10.79 -13.25
CA ASP A 163 -8.27 -11.80 -14.31
C ASP A 163 -8.85 -11.18 -15.59
N LEU A 164 -7.99 -11.01 -16.59
CA LEU A 164 -8.36 -10.47 -17.89
C LEU A 164 -9.43 -11.33 -18.59
N ASN A 165 -9.45 -12.65 -18.38
CA ASN A 165 -10.44 -13.54 -18.97
C ASN A 165 -11.81 -13.37 -18.32
N GLU A 166 -11.85 -13.14 -17.01
CA GLU A 166 -13.09 -12.85 -16.29
C GLU A 166 -13.67 -11.49 -16.72
N VAL A 167 -12.82 -10.50 -16.95
CA VAL A 167 -13.25 -9.20 -17.51
C VAL A 167 -13.88 -9.36 -18.89
N ILE A 168 -13.31 -10.21 -19.75
CA ILE A 168 -13.89 -10.50 -21.07
C ILE A 168 -15.24 -11.20 -20.93
N ALA A 169 -15.32 -12.26 -20.11
CA ALA A 169 -16.54 -13.05 -19.93
C ALA A 169 -17.72 -12.18 -19.41
N ASN A 170 -17.45 -11.33 -18.41
CA ASN A 170 -18.46 -10.43 -17.85
C ASN A 170 -18.97 -9.39 -18.86
N GLU A 171 -18.12 -8.91 -19.76
CA GLU A 171 -18.53 -7.95 -20.80
C GLU A 171 -19.27 -8.63 -21.96
N GLU A 172 -18.92 -9.88 -22.30
CA GLU A 172 -19.67 -10.69 -23.26
C GLU A 172 -21.07 -11.04 -22.74
N GLU A 173 -21.19 -11.41 -21.46
CA GLU A 173 -22.48 -11.69 -20.82
C GLU A 173 -23.39 -10.45 -20.80
N LYS A 174 -22.86 -9.28 -20.41
CA LYS A 174 -23.61 -8.01 -20.46
C LYS A 174 -24.07 -7.68 -21.87
N ARG A 175 -23.26 -7.95 -22.88
CA ARG A 175 -23.61 -7.67 -24.28
C ARG A 175 -24.73 -8.59 -24.77
N GLN A 176 -24.71 -9.86 -24.41
CA GLN A 176 -25.79 -10.82 -24.73
C GLN A 176 -27.12 -10.44 -24.06
N MET A 177 -27.09 -9.80 -22.88
CA MET A 177 -28.30 -9.30 -22.24
C MET A 177 -28.88 -8.02 -22.87
N VAL A 178 -28.06 -7.23 -23.57
CA VAL A 178 -28.47 -5.95 -24.21
C VAL A 178 -28.94 -6.14 -25.65
N PHE A 179 -28.49 -7.20 -26.33
CA PHE A 179 -28.90 -7.55 -27.69
C PHE A 179 -29.34 -9.03 -27.72
N PRO A 180 -30.62 -9.33 -27.41
CA PRO A 180 -31.17 -10.68 -27.54
C PRO A 180 -31.27 -11.14 -29.00
#